data_AF-A0A529XZ52-F1
#
_entry.id   AF-A0A529XZ52-F1
#
_cell.length_a   1.000
_cell.length_b   1.000
_cell.length_c   1.000
_cell.angle_alpha   90.00
_cell.angle_beta   90.00
_cell.angle_gamma   90.00
#
_symmetry.space_group_name_H-M   'P 1'
#
loop_
_entity.id
_entity.type
_entity.pdbx_description
1 polymer ?
#
loop_
_entity_poly.entity_id
_entity_poly.type
_entity_poly.pdbx_seq_one_letter_code
_entity_poly.pdbx_strand_id
1 'polypeptide(L)'
;MTMRVDLPEETLAGVLAKAFGNRSFLIGLVITLLILAVALVSFVWTPYDVTRLVIADKAQAPSWAHWFGTDHFGRDILSMVMVGARNSIAVALVAVGIGMGIGVPLGALAAARGGLADEALMRVNDVVFAFPALLSAIMITAIFGPGAVNAIIAIGIFNIPVFARVARAGALAIWPREFILAARAAGKGMTRITVEHILPNIATLL
;
A
#
# COMPACT_ATOMS: atom_id res chain seq x y z
N MET A 1 38.42 2.44 -29.84
CA MET A 1 37.29 3.36 -30.11
C MET A 1 36.20 3.07 -29.09
N THR A 2 36.31 3.68 -27.90
CA THR A 2 35.37 3.50 -26.79
C THR A 2 34.18 4.42 -27.00
N MET A 3 33.06 3.87 -27.49
CA MET A 3 31.79 4.58 -27.54
C MET A 3 31.35 4.83 -26.09
N ARG A 4 31.62 6.03 -25.56
CA ARG A 4 30.97 6.52 -24.34
C ARG A 4 29.50 6.70 -24.69
N VAL A 5 28.69 5.72 -24.31
CA VAL A 5 27.24 5.89 -24.25
C VAL A 5 27.01 6.79 -23.04
N ASP A 6 26.82 8.09 -23.29
CA ASP A 6 26.31 9.03 -22.28
C ASP A 6 24.89 8.58 -21.94
N LEU A 7 24.76 7.69 -20.97
CA LEU A 7 23.48 7.40 -20.33
C LEU A 7 23.06 8.71 -19.66
N PRO A 8 21.89 9.29 -20.01
CA PRO A 8 21.40 10.45 -19.28
C PRO A 8 21.22 10.01 -17.83
N GLU A 9 22.06 10.52 -16.94
CA GLU A 9 21.83 10.42 -15.50
C GLU A 9 20.52 11.16 -15.26
N GLU A 10 19.39 10.42 -15.24
CA GLU A 10 18.12 10.96 -14.80
C GLU A 10 18.29 11.39 -13.35
N THR A 11 18.71 12.65 -13.19
CA THR A 11 18.93 13.27 -11.90
C THR A 11 17.57 13.31 -11.22
N LEU A 12 17.54 13.09 -9.90
CA LEU A 12 16.30 13.09 -9.11
C LEU A 12 15.45 14.36 -9.37
N ALA A 13 16.12 15.49 -9.64
CA ALA A 13 15.52 16.75 -10.07
C ALA A 13 14.75 16.67 -11.41
N GLY A 14 15.26 15.92 -12.41
CA GLY A 14 14.59 15.73 -13.69
C GLY A 14 13.35 14.85 -13.59
N VAL A 15 13.39 13.81 -12.75
CA VAL A 15 12.22 12.97 -12.45
C VAL A 15 11.15 13.78 -11.71
N LEU A 16 11.54 14.58 -10.71
CA LEU A 16 10.63 15.46 -9.99
C LEU A 16 10.00 16.51 -10.91
N ALA A 17 10.78 17.16 -11.77
CA ALA A 17 10.25 18.12 -12.73
C ALA A 17 9.21 17.51 -13.67
N LYS A 18 9.45 16.27 -14.16
CA LYS A 18 8.47 15.51 -14.96
C LYS A 18 7.23 15.17 -14.14
N ALA A 19 7.38 14.77 -12.87
CA ALA A 19 6.27 14.45 -11.99
C ALA A 19 5.37 15.67 -11.73
N PHE A 20 5.94 16.82 -11.37
CA PHE A 20 5.19 18.07 -11.18
C PHE A 20 4.62 18.66 -12.47
N GLY A 21 5.11 18.25 -13.65
CA GLY A 21 4.48 18.57 -14.93
C GLY A 21 3.21 17.76 -15.23
N ASN A 22 2.95 16.66 -14.51
CA ASN A 22 1.82 15.78 -14.75
C ASN A 22 0.61 16.17 -13.87
N ARG A 23 -0.50 16.56 -14.52
CA ARG A 23 -1.75 16.98 -13.83
C ARG A 23 -2.32 15.88 -12.93
N SER A 24 -2.28 14.62 -13.36
CA SER A 24 -2.81 13.51 -12.56
C SER A 24 -2.00 13.29 -11.28
N PHE A 25 -0.67 13.42 -11.37
CA PHE A 25 0.21 13.34 -10.20
C PHE A 25 -0.06 14.49 -9.24
N LEU A 26 -0.16 15.72 -9.74
CA LEU A 26 -0.45 16.90 -8.92
C LEU A 26 -1.80 16.78 -8.18
N ILE A 27 -2.86 16.37 -8.87
CA ILE A 27 -4.19 16.21 -8.25
C ILE A 27 -4.13 15.15 -7.15
N GLY A 28 -3.54 13.98 -7.43
CA GLY A 28 -3.37 12.93 -6.44
C GLY A 28 -2.57 13.40 -5.23
N LEU A 29 -1.43 14.07 -5.47
CA LEU A 29 -0.57 14.61 -4.41
C LEU A 29 -1.33 15.61 -3.52
N VAL A 30 -2.08 16.54 -4.11
CA VAL A 30 -2.87 17.52 -3.35
C VAL A 30 -3.93 16.83 -2.49
N ILE A 31 -4.66 15.85 -3.03
CA ILE A 31 -5.67 15.10 -2.26
C ILE A 31 -5.02 14.36 -1.10
N THR A 32 -3.91 13.66 -1.34
CA THR A 32 -3.18 12.94 -0.29
C THR A 32 -2.67 13.89 0.80
N LEU A 33 -2.09 15.04 0.41
CA LEU A 33 -1.60 16.04 1.36
C LEU A 33 -2.73 16.65 2.19
N LEU A 34 -3.90 16.90 1.59
CA LEU A 34 -5.07 17.39 2.31
C LEU A 34 -5.55 16.38 3.36
N ILE A 35 -5.68 15.11 2.99
CA ILE A 35 -6.08 14.04 3.92
C ILE A 35 -5.05 13.89 5.05
N LEU A 36 -3.76 13.94 4.72
CA LEU A 36 -2.68 13.90 5.70
C LEU A 36 -2.73 15.11 6.65
N ALA A 37 -2.94 16.31 6.11
CA ALA A 37 -3.05 17.53 6.91
C ALA A 37 -4.24 17.46 7.87
N VAL A 38 -5.40 16.99 7.42
CA VAL A 38 -6.58 16.79 8.26
C VAL A 38 -6.29 15.79 9.39
N ALA A 39 -5.61 14.68 9.08
CA ALA A 39 -5.21 13.70 10.08
C ALA A 39 -4.19 14.25 11.10
N LEU A 40 -3.24 15.08 10.64
CA LEU A 40 -2.24 15.72 11.50
C LEU A 40 -2.85 16.79 12.40
N VAL A 41 -3.68 17.68 11.84
CA VAL A 41 -4.41 18.70 12.60
C VAL A 41 -5.24 18.04 13.69
N SER A 42 -5.86 16.90 13.39
CA SER A 42 -6.71 16.25 14.36
C SER A 42 -5.97 15.82 15.62
N PHE A 43 -4.67 15.48 15.56
CA PHE A 43 -3.89 15.16 16.77
C PHE A 43 -3.86 16.28 17.81
N VAL A 44 -3.97 17.53 17.36
CA VAL A 44 -3.94 18.70 18.23
C VAL A 44 -5.36 19.23 18.48
N TRP A 45 -6.23 19.17 17.47
CA TRP A 45 -7.54 19.80 17.54
C TRP A 45 -8.61 19.04 16.76
N THR A 46 -9.75 18.80 17.42
CA THR A 46 -11.01 18.45 16.76
C THR A 46 -12.10 19.43 17.21
N PRO A 47 -13.08 19.76 16.35
CA PRO A 47 -14.17 20.68 16.70
C PRO A 47 -14.94 20.23 17.95
N TYR A 48 -15.22 18.93 18.05
CA TYR A 48 -15.93 18.31 19.17
C TYR A 48 -15.26 17.01 19.60
N ASP A 49 -15.64 16.53 20.78
CA ASP A 49 -15.24 15.23 21.30
C ASP A 49 -16.03 14.11 20.58
N VAL A 50 -15.31 13.19 19.94
CA VAL A 50 -15.87 12.05 19.18
C VAL A 50 -16.55 10.99 20.05
N THR A 51 -16.27 10.99 21.36
CA THR A 51 -16.87 10.04 22.31
C THR A 51 -18.12 10.59 22.99
N ARG A 52 -18.32 11.90 22.92
CA ARG A 52 -19.44 12.56 23.58
C ARG A 52 -20.73 12.35 22.79
N LEU A 53 -21.70 11.69 23.44
CA LEU A 53 -23.03 11.49 22.90
C LEU A 53 -23.94 12.65 23.28
N VAL A 54 -24.57 13.29 22.30
CA VAL A 54 -25.55 14.36 22.53
C VAL A 54 -26.85 14.00 21.83
N ILE A 55 -27.72 13.27 22.54
CA ILE A 55 -28.97 12.74 21.99
C ILE A 55 -29.90 13.83 21.44
N ALA A 56 -29.80 15.06 21.96
CA ALA A 56 -30.56 16.21 21.47
C ALA A 56 -30.19 16.59 20.03
N ASP A 57 -28.94 16.34 19.63
CA ASP A 57 -28.40 16.75 18.33
C ASP A 57 -28.36 15.59 17.33
N LYS A 58 -29.26 14.61 17.42
CA LYS A 58 -29.26 13.44 16.52
C LYS A 58 -29.61 13.82 15.07
N ALA A 59 -28.84 13.25 14.13
CA ALA A 59 -29.11 13.30 12.69
C ALA A 59 -29.39 14.71 12.15
N GLN A 60 -28.68 15.71 12.67
CA GLN A 60 -28.77 17.08 12.18
C GLN A 60 -28.08 17.20 10.82
N ALA A 61 -28.68 18.02 9.95
CA ALA A 61 -28.08 18.40 8.68
C ALA A 61 -26.81 19.25 8.90
N PRO A 62 -25.94 19.37 7.88
CA PRO A 62 -24.79 20.28 7.91
C PRO A 62 -25.17 21.70 8.32
N SER A 63 -24.46 22.24 9.31
CA SER A 63 -24.68 23.58 9.87
C SER A 63 -23.35 24.23 10.28
N TRP A 64 -23.39 25.53 10.62
CA TRP A 64 -22.20 26.22 11.13
C TRP A 64 -21.69 25.65 12.47
N ALA A 65 -22.58 25.05 13.27
CA ALA A 65 -22.20 24.32 14.47
C ALA A 65 -21.58 22.97 14.11
N HIS A 66 -22.24 22.20 13.24
CA HIS A 66 -21.77 20.89 12.79
C HIS A 66 -21.53 20.89 11.29
N TRP A 67 -20.30 21.15 10.85
CA TRP A 67 -20.00 21.39 9.43
C TRP A 67 -20.43 20.24 8.51
N PHE A 68 -20.34 19.00 8.99
CA PHE A 68 -20.80 17.80 8.27
C PHE A 68 -22.07 17.19 8.87
N GLY A 69 -22.72 17.89 9.81
CA GLY A 69 -23.86 17.38 10.57
C GLY A 69 -23.44 16.39 11.66
N THR A 70 -24.44 15.69 12.19
CA THR A 70 -24.26 14.73 13.29
C THR A 70 -24.79 13.35 12.93
N ASP A 71 -24.30 12.32 13.61
CA ASP A 71 -24.75 10.95 13.42
C ASP A 71 -26.04 10.61 14.22
N HIS A 72 -26.45 9.34 14.13
CA HIS A 72 -27.61 8.80 14.84
C HIS A 72 -27.51 8.86 16.37
N PHE A 73 -26.32 9.14 16.90
CA PHE A 73 -26.03 9.29 18.32
C PHE A 73 -25.74 10.75 18.71
N GLY A 74 -25.83 11.69 17.76
CA GLY A 74 -25.56 13.12 17.94
C GLY A 74 -24.08 13.47 18.05
N ARG A 75 -23.19 12.62 17.52
CA ARG A 75 -21.76 12.91 17.44
C ARG A 75 -21.46 13.71 16.18
N ASP A 76 -20.54 14.66 16.28
CA ASP A 76 -20.10 15.48 15.16
C ASP A 76 -19.34 14.65 14.10
N ILE A 77 -19.86 14.65 12.87
CA ILE A 77 -19.32 13.82 11.77
C ILE A 77 -17.93 14.31 11.34
N LEU A 78 -17.69 15.63 11.33
CA LEU A 78 -16.39 16.18 10.94
C LEU A 78 -15.29 15.68 11.90
N SER A 79 -15.52 15.78 13.20
CA SER A 79 -14.60 15.30 14.23
C SER A 79 -14.34 13.79 14.09
N MET A 80 -15.38 13.00 13.80
CA MET A 80 -15.23 11.56 13.55
C MET A 80 -14.40 11.26 12.31
N VAL A 81 -14.59 11.98 11.21
CA VAL A 81 -13.79 11.84 9.99
C VAL A 81 -12.33 12.22 10.25
N MET A 82 -12.09 13.30 10.99
CA MET A 82 -10.75 13.77 11.35
C MET A 82 -9.97 12.74 12.17
N VAL A 83 -10.60 12.13 13.19
CA VAL A 83 -9.98 11.06 13.99
C VAL A 83 -9.86 9.77 13.18
N GLY A 84 -10.89 9.43 12.41
CA GLY A 84 -10.92 8.26 11.54
C GLY A 84 -9.81 8.29 10.50
N ALA A 85 -9.48 9.45 9.94
CA ALA A 85 -8.40 9.64 8.98
C ALA A 85 -7.04 9.17 9.52
N ARG A 86 -6.75 9.40 10.82
CA ARG A 86 -5.51 8.90 11.45
C ARG A 86 -5.45 7.38 11.39
N ASN A 87 -6.55 6.75 11.78
CA ASN A 87 -6.65 5.30 11.82
C ASN A 87 -6.57 4.71 10.41
N SER A 88 -7.28 5.29 9.45
CA SER A 88 -7.27 4.84 8.05
C SER A 88 -5.88 4.92 7.44
N ILE A 89 -5.14 6.04 7.63
CA ILE A 89 -3.78 6.19 7.12
C ILE A 89 -2.83 5.19 7.78
N ALA A 90 -2.88 5.08 9.12
CA ALA A 90 -2.04 4.14 9.85
C ALA A 90 -2.29 2.69 9.42
N VAL A 91 -3.55 2.29 9.32
CA VAL A 91 -3.95 0.94 8.87
C VAL A 91 -3.46 0.70 7.45
N ALA A 92 -3.68 1.63 6.53
CA ALA A 92 -3.26 1.50 5.14
C ALA A 92 -1.74 1.35 5.02
N LEU A 93 -0.97 2.23 5.66
CA LEU A 93 0.50 2.20 5.58
C LEU A 93 1.08 0.91 6.15
N VAL A 94 0.63 0.48 7.34
CA VAL A 94 1.18 -0.71 7.99
C VAL A 94 0.76 -1.98 7.26
N ALA A 95 -0.51 -2.10 6.86
CA ALA A 95 -1.00 -3.28 6.15
C ALA A 95 -0.34 -3.42 4.76
N VAL A 96 -0.18 -2.32 4.03
CA VAL A 96 0.56 -2.32 2.75
C VAL A 96 2.03 -2.64 2.98
N GLY A 97 2.66 -2.07 4.02
CA GLY A 97 4.03 -2.37 4.39
C GLY A 97 4.26 -3.85 4.68
N ILE A 98 3.33 -4.52 5.38
CA ILE A 98 3.38 -5.97 5.63
C ILE A 98 3.23 -6.75 4.32
N GLY A 99 2.20 -6.44 3.54
CA GLY A 99 1.92 -7.11 2.28
C GLY A 99 3.07 -7.00 1.29
N MET A 100 3.64 -5.81 1.14
CA MET A 100 4.79 -5.55 0.28
C MET A 100 6.07 -6.17 0.84
N GLY A 101 6.34 -5.98 2.14
CA GLY A 101 7.55 -6.45 2.81
C GLY A 101 7.70 -7.97 2.81
N ILE A 102 6.58 -8.72 2.78
CA ILE A 102 6.59 -10.19 2.70
C ILE A 102 6.30 -10.67 1.27
N GLY A 103 5.29 -10.11 0.63
CA GLY A 103 4.84 -10.53 -0.69
C GLY A 103 5.89 -10.31 -1.78
N VAL A 104 6.54 -9.15 -1.82
CA VAL A 104 7.53 -8.84 -2.87
C VAL A 104 8.73 -9.79 -2.81
N PRO A 105 9.38 -10.03 -1.64
CA PRO A 105 10.44 -11.03 -1.56
C PRO A 105 9.99 -12.43 -1.96
N LEU A 106 8.80 -12.88 -1.53
CA LEU A 106 8.28 -14.21 -1.90
C LEU A 106 8.05 -14.34 -3.40
N GLY A 107 7.42 -13.34 -4.02
CA GLY A 107 7.16 -13.32 -5.47
C GLY A 107 8.44 -13.25 -6.30
N ALA A 108 9.39 -12.42 -5.90
CA ALA A 108 10.68 -12.29 -6.57
C ALA A 108 11.52 -13.58 -6.43
N LEU A 109 11.49 -14.23 -5.27
CA LEU A 109 12.16 -15.51 -5.02
C LEU A 109 11.54 -16.65 -5.83
N ALA A 110 10.21 -16.70 -5.92
CA ALA A 110 9.48 -17.66 -6.74
C ALA A 110 9.85 -17.51 -8.22
N ALA A 111 9.89 -16.28 -8.74
CA ALA A 111 10.34 -16.02 -10.10
C ALA A 111 11.82 -16.38 -10.34
N ALA A 112 12.68 -16.19 -9.32
CA ALA A 112 14.11 -16.48 -9.41
C ALA A 112 14.43 -17.98 -9.44
N ARG A 113 13.74 -18.77 -8.62
CA ARG A 113 13.98 -20.21 -8.49
C ARG A 113 13.16 -21.04 -9.47
N GLY A 114 11.94 -20.61 -9.79
CA GLY A 114 10.97 -21.40 -10.53
C GLY A 114 10.64 -22.74 -9.84
N GLY A 115 10.05 -23.65 -10.61
CA GLY A 115 9.80 -25.04 -10.18
C GLY A 115 8.80 -25.17 -9.02
N LEU A 116 9.05 -26.13 -8.14
CA LEU A 116 8.11 -26.49 -7.06
C LEU A 116 7.86 -25.38 -6.05
N ALA A 117 8.85 -24.53 -5.77
CA ALA A 117 8.69 -23.41 -4.84
C ALA A 117 7.74 -22.34 -5.40
N ASP A 118 7.81 -22.12 -6.71
CA ASP A 118 6.92 -21.22 -7.42
C ASP A 118 5.48 -21.77 -7.45
N GLU A 119 5.32 -23.05 -7.81
CA GLU A 119 4.01 -23.69 -7.80
C GLU A 119 3.40 -23.68 -6.40
N ALA A 120 4.14 -24.07 -5.36
CA ALA A 120 3.66 -24.07 -3.99
C ALA A 120 3.18 -22.67 -3.55
N LEU A 121 3.95 -21.61 -3.85
CA LEU A 121 3.55 -20.24 -3.52
C LEU A 121 2.26 -19.84 -4.26
N MET A 122 2.16 -20.14 -5.56
CA MET A 122 0.96 -19.81 -6.33
C MET A 122 -0.27 -20.57 -5.83
N ARG A 123 -0.11 -21.85 -5.43
CA ARG A 123 -1.19 -22.64 -4.82
C ARG A 123 -1.66 -22.05 -3.49
N VAL A 124 -0.74 -21.65 -2.62
CA VAL A 124 -1.09 -20.98 -1.35
C VAL A 124 -1.85 -19.69 -1.64
N ASN A 125 -1.40 -18.89 -2.60
CA ASN A 125 -2.09 -17.66 -2.99
C ASN A 125 -3.51 -17.95 -3.50
N ASP A 126 -3.69 -19.00 -4.31
CA ASP A 126 -5.01 -19.40 -4.82
C ASP A 126 -5.95 -19.84 -3.69
N VAL A 127 -5.44 -20.57 -2.70
CA VAL A 127 -6.22 -20.94 -1.50
C VAL A 127 -6.64 -19.70 -0.71
N VAL A 128 -5.74 -18.73 -0.50
CA VAL A 128 -6.08 -17.49 0.22
C VAL A 128 -7.14 -16.70 -0.53
N PHE A 129 -7.07 -16.62 -1.87
CA PHE A 129 -8.08 -15.93 -2.68
C PHE A 129 -9.41 -16.67 -2.80
N ALA A 130 -9.44 -17.99 -2.57
CA ALA A 130 -10.68 -18.75 -2.54
C ALA A 130 -11.59 -18.34 -1.36
N PHE A 131 -11.01 -17.82 -0.28
CA PHE A 131 -11.75 -17.27 0.85
C PHE A 131 -12.10 -15.79 0.62
N PRO A 132 -13.39 -15.40 0.71
CA PRO A 132 -13.77 -14.00 0.59
C PRO A 132 -13.14 -13.15 1.71
N ALA A 133 -12.32 -12.16 1.33
CA ALA A 133 -11.62 -11.29 2.28
C ALA A 133 -12.57 -10.61 3.29
N LEU A 134 -13.77 -10.22 2.84
CA LEU A 134 -14.80 -9.62 3.69
C LEU A 134 -15.27 -10.57 4.79
N LEU A 135 -15.50 -11.85 4.45
CA LEU A 135 -15.92 -12.85 5.43
C LEU A 135 -14.82 -13.08 6.47
N SER A 136 -13.57 -13.22 6.04
CA SER A 136 -12.43 -13.38 6.95
C SER A 136 -12.24 -12.16 7.86
N ALA A 137 -12.41 -10.93 7.35
CA ALA A 137 -12.35 -9.72 8.16
C ALA A 137 -13.46 -9.67 9.23
N ILE A 138 -14.68 -10.07 8.89
CA ILE A 138 -15.80 -10.15 9.84
C ILE A 138 -15.54 -11.23 10.90
N MET A 139 -15.03 -12.40 10.51
CA MET A 139 -14.68 -13.47 11.45
C MET A 139 -13.59 -13.04 12.44
N ILE A 140 -12.53 -12.39 11.94
CA ILE A 140 -11.46 -11.84 12.79
C ILE A 140 -12.05 -10.81 13.77
N THR A 141 -12.91 -9.91 13.29
CA THR A 141 -13.56 -8.90 14.13
C THR A 141 -14.49 -9.53 15.16
N ALA A 142 -15.18 -10.62 14.83
CA ALA A 142 -16.06 -11.33 15.75
C ALA A 142 -15.29 -12.05 16.88
N ILE A 143 -14.12 -12.61 16.57
CA ILE A 143 -13.30 -13.38 17.52
C ILE A 143 -12.43 -12.45 18.37
N PHE A 144 -11.73 -11.51 17.74
CA PHE A 144 -10.73 -10.65 18.38
C PHE A 144 -11.26 -9.26 18.75
N GLY A 145 -12.53 -8.98 18.42
CA GLY A 145 -13.13 -7.68 18.60
C GLY A 145 -12.72 -6.65 17.55
N PRO A 146 -13.43 -5.50 17.51
CA PRO A 146 -13.09 -4.39 16.63
C PRO A 146 -11.79 -3.72 17.08
N GLY A 147 -10.87 -3.47 16.14
CA GLY A 147 -9.63 -2.79 16.44
C GLY A 147 -8.75 -2.55 15.22
N ALA A 148 -7.97 -1.47 15.26
CA ALA A 148 -7.03 -1.09 14.20
C ALA A 148 -5.99 -2.19 13.93
N VAL A 149 -5.44 -2.79 14.99
CA VAL A 149 -4.42 -3.84 14.91
C VAL A 149 -4.98 -5.09 14.21
N ASN A 150 -6.18 -5.52 14.56
CA ASN A 150 -6.83 -6.68 13.96
C ASN A 150 -7.10 -6.43 12.45
N ALA A 151 -7.54 -5.22 12.10
CA ALA A 151 -7.71 -4.82 10.71
C ALA A 151 -6.38 -4.81 9.94
N ILE A 152 -5.30 -4.29 10.54
CA ILE A 152 -3.95 -4.29 9.95
C ILE A 152 -3.49 -5.71 9.63
N ILE A 153 -3.60 -6.63 10.59
CA ILE A 153 -3.15 -8.01 10.42
C ILE A 153 -3.97 -8.70 9.33
N ALA A 154 -5.31 -8.56 9.37
CA ALA A 154 -6.20 -9.13 8.38
C ALA A 154 -5.83 -8.62 6.96
N ILE A 155 -5.87 -7.31 6.75
CA ILE A 155 -5.59 -6.69 5.45
C ILE A 155 -4.16 -7.00 4.98
N GLY A 156 -3.19 -6.94 5.89
CA GLY A 156 -1.79 -7.21 5.59
C GLY A 156 -1.58 -8.63 5.06
N ILE A 157 -2.14 -9.65 5.73
CA ILE A 157 -2.07 -11.05 5.28
C ILE A 157 -2.71 -11.23 3.91
N PHE A 158 -3.87 -10.62 3.67
CA PHE A 158 -4.55 -10.68 2.38
C PHE A 158 -3.80 -9.96 1.25
N ASN A 159 -2.95 -8.97 1.57
CA ASN A 159 -2.13 -8.27 0.59
C ASN A 159 -0.86 -9.05 0.20
N ILE A 160 -0.36 -9.97 1.03
CA ILE A 160 0.81 -10.81 0.71
C ILE A 160 0.67 -11.52 -0.65
N PRO A 161 -0.42 -12.28 -0.94
CA PRO A 161 -0.56 -12.98 -2.21
C PRO A 161 -0.70 -12.02 -3.40
N VAL A 162 -1.29 -10.83 -3.19
CA VAL A 162 -1.41 -9.79 -4.22
C VAL A 162 -0.03 -9.30 -4.63
N PHE A 163 0.77 -8.81 -3.67
CA PHE A 163 2.12 -8.32 -3.95
C PHE A 163 3.05 -9.42 -4.45
N ALA A 164 2.93 -10.65 -3.94
CA ALA A 164 3.71 -11.78 -4.43
C ALA A 164 3.42 -12.09 -5.90
N ARG A 165 2.15 -12.06 -6.31
CA ARG A 165 1.75 -12.31 -7.70
C ARG A 165 2.26 -11.20 -8.63
N VAL A 166 2.14 -9.94 -8.24
CA VAL A 166 2.61 -8.78 -9.02
C VAL A 166 4.14 -8.81 -9.16
N ALA A 167 4.86 -8.99 -8.05
CA ALA A 167 6.32 -9.05 -8.06
C ALA A 167 6.83 -10.22 -8.91
N ARG A 168 6.18 -11.39 -8.82
CA ARG A 168 6.50 -12.56 -9.67
C ARG A 168 6.28 -12.25 -11.14
N ALA A 169 5.11 -11.70 -11.51
CA ALA A 169 4.77 -11.40 -12.89
C ALA A 169 5.76 -10.42 -13.52
N GLY A 170 6.11 -9.35 -12.80
CA GLY A 170 7.13 -8.39 -13.24
C GLY A 170 8.51 -9.04 -13.37
N ALA A 171 8.93 -9.83 -12.37
CA ALA A 171 10.24 -10.46 -12.36
C ALA A 171 10.42 -11.45 -13.51
N LEU A 172 9.40 -12.26 -13.82
CA LEU A 172 9.43 -13.21 -14.93
C LEU A 172 9.65 -12.53 -16.30
N ALA A 173 9.20 -11.30 -16.47
CA ALA A 173 9.42 -10.52 -17.70
C ALA A 173 10.86 -9.98 -17.84
N ILE A 174 11.63 -9.94 -16.74
CA ILE A 174 12.99 -9.38 -16.70
C ILE A 174 14.05 -10.48 -16.69
N TRP A 175 13.81 -11.60 -16.03
CA TRP A 175 14.72 -12.75 -15.97
C TRP A 175 15.32 -13.21 -17.31
N PRO A 176 14.59 -13.23 -18.44
CA PRO A 176 15.13 -13.67 -19.72
C PRO A 176 15.95 -12.60 -20.47
N ARG A 177 16.08 -11.37 -19.93
CA ARG A 177 16.78 -10.28 -20.63
C ARG A 177 18.30 -10.46 -20.66
N GLU A 178 18.94 -9.99 -21.72
CA GLU A 178 20.37 -10.18 -21.98
C GLU A 178 21.28 -9.59 -20.90
N PHE A 179 20.91 -8.46 -20.29
CA PHE A 179 21.69 -7.87 -19.20
C PHE A 179 21.71 -8.76 -17.93
N ILE A 180 20.69 -9.59 -17.73
CA ILE A 180 20.66 -10.59 -16.65
C ILE A 180 21.59 -11.76 -16.99
N LEU A 181 21.69 -12.15 -18.27
CA LEU A 181 22.65 -13.16 -18.71
C LEU A 181 24.09 -12.67 -18.52
N ALA A 182 24.37 -11.41 -18.88
CA ALA A 182 25.67 -10.79 -18.63
C ALA A 182 26.01 -10.73 -17.14
N ALA A 183 25.05 -10.37 -16.27
CA ALA A 183 25.24 -10.38 -14.82
C ALA A 183 25.56 -11.78 -14.27
N ARG A 184 24.91 -12.83 -14.80
CA ARG A 184 25.22 -14.23 -14.47
C ARG A 184 26.62 -14.65 -14.93
N ALA A 185 26.99 -14.29 -16.16
CA ALA A 185 28.32 -14.56 -16.70
C ALA A 185 29.43 -13.85 -15.90
N ALA A 186 29.13 -12.69 -15.31
CA ALA A 186 30.00 -11.97 -14.38
C ALA A 186 30.05 -12.59 -12.97
N GLY A 187 29.41 -13.73 -12.73
CA GLY A 187 29.44 -14.46 -11.46
C GLY A 187 28.47 -13.95 -10.38
N LYS A 188 27.51 -13.07 -10.72
CA LYS A 188 26.50 -12.64 -9.74
C LYS A 188 25.52 -13.77 -9.44
N GLY A 189 25.28 -14.06 -8.16
CA GLY A 189 24.27 -15.02 -7.72
C GLY A 189 22.84 -14.50 -7.87
N MET A 190 21.85 -15.40 -7.85
CA MET A 190 20.43 -15.05 -8.04
C MET A 190 19.91 -13.98 -7.07
N THR A 191 20.25 -14.05 -5.78
CA THR A 191 19.81 -13.05 -4.79
C THR A 191 20.33 -11.65 -5.12
N ARG A 192 21.61 -11.56 -5.49
CA ARG A 192 22.24 -10.29 -5.88
C ARG A 192 21.65 -9.74 -7.18
N ILE A 193 21.38 -10.61 -8.16
CA ILE A 193 20.70 -10.23 -9.40
C ILE A 193 19.30 -9.69 -9.09
N THR A 194 18.54 -10.38 -8.24
CA THR A 194 17.19 -9.97 -7.85
C THR A 194 17.19 -8.58 -7.23
N VAL A 195 18.06 -8.33 -6.25
CA VAL A 195 18.10 -7.05 -5.53
C VAL A 195 18.65 -5.91 -6.39
N GLU A 196 19.72 -6.13 -7.15
CA GLU A 196 20.39 -5.06 -7.90
C GLU A 196 19.75 -4.78 -9.28
N HIS A 197 19.08 -5.77 -9.90
CA HIS A 197 18.60 -5.63 -11.28
C HIS A 197 17.09 -5.86 -11.40
N ILE A 198 16.50 -6.80 -10.66
CA ILE A 198 15.08 -7.13 -10.86
C ILE A 198 14.18 -6.19 -10.07
N LEU A 199 14.39 -6.06 -8.75
CA LEU A 199 13.58 -5.21 -7.89
C LEU A 199 13.53 -3.75 -8.37
N PRO A 200 14.65 -3.11 -8.77
CA PRO A 200 14.59 -1.74 -9.28
C PRO A 200 13.82 -1.62 -10.60
N ASN A 201 13.86 -2.64 -11.46
CA ASN A 201 13.14 -2.63 -12.73
C ASN A 201 11.63 -2.88 -12.58
N ILE A 202 11.20 -3.61 -11.54
CA ILE A 202 9.77 -3.82 -11.23
C ILE A 202 9.21 -2.83 -10.22
N ALA A 203 10.03 -1.92 -9.67
CA ALA A 203 9.60 -0.99 -8.63
C ALA A 203 8.42 -0.10 -9.06
N THR A 204 8.24 0.14 -10.36
CA THR A 204 7.09 0.88 -10.91
C THR A 204 5.78 0.09 -10.90
N LEU A 205 5.84 -1.24 -10.68
CA LEU A 205 4.70 -2.14 -10.59
C LEU A 205 4.27 -2.41 -9.14
N LEU A 206 5.09 -2.01 -8.16
CA LEU A 206 4.92 -2.28 -6.73
C LEU A 206 4.34 -1.05 -6.02
#